data_AF-A0A4R1PQC6-F1
#
_entry.id   AF-A0A4R1PQC6-F1
#
_cell.length_a   1.000
_cell.length_b   1.000
_cell.length_c   1.000
_cell.angle_alpha   90.00
_cell.angle_beta   90.00
_cell.angle_gamma   90.00
#
_symmetry.space_group_name_H-M   'P 1'
#
loop_
_entity.id
_entity.type
_entity.pdbx_description
1 polymer ?
#
loop_
_entity_poly.entity_id
_entity_poly.type
_entity_poly.pdbx_seq_one_letter_code
_entity_poly.pdbx_strand_id
1 'polypeptide(L)'
;MPTPAYLSLEGTKQGLITAGTFTEDSVGNIFQEGHEDQILVQAFNHQVIIPRDPQSGQPTGQRVHKPLMITKVFDKSSPLIFNALTSGERLAKCRLEWFRTSATGTQEHYFTIELEDAVIVDVQSRILNCPINL
;
A
#
# COMPACT_ATOMS: atom_id res chain seq x y z
N MET A 1 2.05 0.17 -19.32
CA MET A 1 1.73 0.72 -17.99
C MET A 1 2.47 -0.09 -16.94
N PRO A 2 2.93 0.50 -15.83
CA PRO A 2 3.40 -0.31 -14.70
C PRO A 2 2.28 -1.27 -14.29
N THR A 3 2.66 -2.50 -13.98
CA THR A 3 1.74 -3.57 -13.58
C THR A 3 0.96 -3.19 -12.33
N PRO A 4 -0.37 -3.38 -12.30
CA PRO A 4 -1.20 -2.99 -11.17
C PRO A 4 -0.89 -3.86 -9.94
N ALA A 5 -0.92 -3.21 -8.77
CA ALA A 5 -0.89 -3.89 -7.49
C ALA A 5 -2.07 -3.44 -6.65
N TYR A 6 -2.62 -4.34 -5.86
CA TYR A 6 -3.82 -4.11 -5.06
C TYR A 6 -3.53 -4.38 -3.59
N LEU A 7 -4.01 -3.50 -2.71
CA LEU A 7 -3.76 -3.56 -1.27
C LEU A 7 -5.07 -3.69 -0.49
N SER A 8 -5.18 -4.73 0.34
CA SER A 8 -6.23 -4.83 1.36
C SER A 8 -5.66 -4.58 2.76
N LEU A 9 -6.37 -3.79 3.56
CA LEU A 9 -6.00 -3.48 4.94
C LEU A 9 -7.13 -3.88 5.89
N GLU A 10 -6.79 -4.68 6.90
CA GLU A 10 -7.69 -5.09 7.97
C GLU A 10 -7.18 -4.53 9.30
N GLY A 11 -7.92 -3.59 9.88
CA GLY A 11 -7.67 -3.00 11.18
C GLY A 11 -8.25 -3.83 12.31
N THR A 12 -7.56 -3.86 13.45
CA THR A 12 -8.05 -4.55 14.67
C THR A 12 -9.32 -3.92 15.28
N LYS A 13 -9.61 -2.65 14.97
CA LYS A 13 -10.80 -1.93 15.47
C LYS A 13 -11.76 -1.57 14.32
N GLN A 14 -11.22 -1.16 13.17
CA GLN A 14 -12.01 -0.69 12.03
C GLN A 14 -12.48 -1.83 11.11
N GLY A 15 -12.03 -3.08 11.32
CA GLY A 15 -12.33 -4.19 10.42
C GLY A 15 -11.65 -4.00 9.06
N LEU A 16 -12.31 -4.41 7.97
CA LEU A 16 -11.77 -4.24 6.62
C LEU A 16 -11.79 -2.75 6.21
N ILE A 17 -10.68 -2.05 6.43
CA ILE A 17 -10.49 -0.62 6.15
C ILE A 17 -10.68 -0.33 4.65
N THR A 18 -10.31 -1.29 3.79
CA THR A 18 -10.39 -1.14 2.33
C THR A 18 -11.74 -1.54 1.75
N ALA A 19 -12.74 -1.89 2.58
CA ALA A 19 -14.05 -2.32 2.11
C ALA A 19 -14.74 -1.27 1.24
N GLY A 20 -15.02 -1.62 -0.01
CA GLY A 20 -15.62 -0.74 -1.02
C GLY A 20 -14.78 0.51 -1.31
N THR A 21 -13.45 0.42 -1.25
CA THR A 21 -12.56 1.55 -1.53
C THR A 21 -12.31 1.78 -3.01
N PHE A 22 -12.56 0.78 -3.86
CA PHE A 22 -12.35 0.87 -5.31
C PHE A 22 -13.65 0.68 -6.08
N THR A 23 -14.64 1.46 -5.68
CA THR A 23 -15.96 1.57 -6.30
C THR A 23 -16.11 2.93 -6.99
N GLU A 24 -17.15 3.08 -7.81
CA GLU A 24 -17.48 4.34 -8.48
C GLU A 24 -17.62 5.52 -7.49
N ASP A 25 -18.31 5.32 -6.36
CA ASP A 25 -18.47 6.35 -5.32
C ASP A 25 -17.14 6.83 -4.72
N SER A 26 -16.12 5.97 -4.75
CA SER A 26 -14.85 6.20 -4.07
C SER A 26 -13.79 6.80 -5.00
N VAL A 27 -13.66 6.26 -6.21
CA VAL A 27 -12.59 6.63 -7.15
C VAL A 27 -13.12 7.13 -8.51
N GLY A 28 -14.44 7.18 -8.71
CA GLY A 28 -15.05 7.53 -9.98
C GLY A 28 -14.68 6.54 -11.08
N ASN A 29 -14.44 7.03 -12.29
CA ASN A 29 -14.29 6.21 -13.51
C ASN A 29 -13.07 5.27 -13.57
N ILE A 30 -12.18 5.30 -12.59
CA ILE A 30 -10.98 4.45 -12.60
C ILE A 30 -11.19 3.10 -11.90
N PHE A 31 -12.38 2.86 -11.34
CA PHE A 31 -12.70 1.61 -10.66
C PHE A 31 -12.59 0.38 -11.59
N GLN A 32 -12.38 -0.79 -11.01
CA GLN A 32 -12.32 -2.06 -11.73
C GLN A 32 -13.07 -3.14 -10.94
N GLU A 33 -13.92 -3.87 -11.65
CA GLU A 33 -14.64 -5.01 -11.08
C GLU A 33 -13.67 -6.11 -10.58
N GLY A 34 -14.03 -6.73 -9.46
CA GLY A 34 -13.25 -7.78 -8.80
C GLY A 34 -12.17 -7.28 -7.83
N HIS A 35 -12.03 -5.97 -7.67
CA HIS A 35 -11.08 -5.33 -6.76
C HIS A 35 -11.72 -4.27 -5.84
N GLU A 36 -13.05 -4.35 -5.63
CA GLU A 36 -13.86 -3.34 -4.94
C GLU A 36 -13.36 -3.05 -3.51
N ASP A 37 -12.83 -4.07 -2.84
CA ASP A 37 -12.34 -4.04 -1.46
C ASP A 37 -10.82 -3.81 -1.36
N GLN A 38 -10.18 -3.37 -2.44
CA GLN A 38 -8.73 -3.23 -2.51
C GLN A 38 -8.32 -1.89 -3.09
N ILE A 39 -7.30 -1.28 -2.50
CA ILE A 39 -6.71 -0.03 -3.01
C ILE A 39 -5.85 -0.34 -4.23
N LEU A 40 -6.05 0.40 -5.33
CA LEU A 40 -5.09 0.42 -6.43
C LEU A 40 -3.81 1.16 -6.03
N VAL A 41 -2.69 0.43 -5.99
CA VAL A 41 -1.37 0.95 -5.61
C VAL A 41 -0.64 1.48 -6.86
N GLN A 42 -0.23 2.75 -6.79
CA GLN A 42 0.44 3.45 -7.89
C GLN A 42 1.96 3.45 -7.79
N ALA A 43 2.49 3.34 -6.57
CA ALA A 43 3.92 3.22 -6.33
C ALA A 43 4.17 2.41 -5.06
N PHE A 44 5.33 1.78 -4.99
CA PHE A 44 5.77 0.94 -3.88
C PHE A 44 7.26 1.16 -3.62
N ASN A 45 7.63 1.22 -2.34
CA ASN A 45 9.01 1.22 -1.90
C ASN A 45 9.13 0.46 -0.58
N HIS A 46 10.09 -0.45 -0.49
CA HIS A 46 10.38 -1.17 0.74
C HIS A 46 11.85 -1.56 0.74
N GLN A 47 12.49 -1.48 1.91
CA GLN A 47 13.90 -1.82 2.06
C GLN A 47 14.10 -2.68 3.30
N VAL A 48 14.81 -3.80 3.12
CA VAL A 48 15.32 -4.62 4.21
C VAL A 48 16.84 -4.62 4.11
N ILE A 49 17.52 -4.24 5.19
CA ILE A 49 18.99 -4.17 5.23
C ILE A 49 19.53 -5.13 6.29
N ILE A 50 20.71 -5.68 6.04
CA ILE A 50 21.52 -6.34 7.06
C ILE A 50 22.71 -5.41 7.32
N PRO A 51 22.87 -4.83 8.52
CA PRO A 51 24.00 -3.98 8.86
C PRO A 51 25.32 -4.71 8.60
N ARG A 52 26.29 -4.01 7.99
CA ARG A 52 27.61 -4.56 7.67
C ARG A 52 28.71 -3.64 8.21
N ASP A 53 29.82 -4.25 8.60
CA ASP A 53 31.03 -3.53 8.95
C ASP A 53 31.64 -2.86 7.70
N PRO A 54 31.95 -1.55 7.70
CA PRO A 54 32.45 -0.86 6.52
C PRO A 54 33.80 -1.35 5.99
N GLN A 55 34.67 -1.91 6.86
CA GLN A 55 36.02 -2.32 6.46
C GLN A 55 36.05 -3.76 5.94
N SER A 56 35.33 -4.68 6.59
CA SER A 56 35.33 -6.10 6.28
C SER A 56 34.14 -6.57 5.44
N GLY A 57 33.07 -5.78 5.35
CA GLY A 57 31.82 -6.15 4.66
C GLY A 57 31.01 -7.25 5.35
N GLN A 58 31.44 -7.70 6.54
CA GLN A 58 30.79 -8.77 7.27
C GLN A 58 29.50 -8.29 7.97
N PRO A 59 28.46 -9.12 8.09
CA PRO A 59 27.24 -8.80 8.83
C PRO A 59 27.54 -8.51 10.31
N THR A 60 27.12 -7.35 10.81
CA THR A 60 27.35 -6.94 12.22
C THR A 60 26.10 -6.97 13.08
N GLY A 61 24.93 -7.21 12.49
CA GLY A 61 23.67 -7.18 13.22
C GLY A 61 22.53 -7.92 12.53
N GLN A 62 21.38 -7.92 13.18
CA GLN A 62 20.16 -8.50 12.62
C GLN A 62 19.61 -7.62 11.48
N ARG A 63 18.81 -8.25 10.61
CA ARG A 63 18.02 -7.55 9.59
C ARG A 63 17.19 -6.41 10.19
N VAL A 64 17.19 -5.27 9.51
CA VAL A 64 16.40 -4.08 9.84
C VAL A 64 15.42 -3.83 8.71
N HIS A 65 14.13 -3.85 9.04
CA HIS A 65 13.07 -3.51 8.11
C HIS A 65 12.83 -2.00 8.13
N LYS A 66 12.91 -1.37 6.96
CA LYS A 66 12.38 -0.02 6.78
C LYS A 66 10.88 -0.10 6.50
N PRO A 67 10.12 0.99 6.75
CA PRO A 67 8.70 0.99 6.45
C PRO A 67 8.42 0.63 4.99
N LEU A 68 7.37 -0.15 4.78
CA LEU A 68 6.78 -0.37 3.47
C LEU A 68 5.94 0.85 3.12
N MET A 69 6.30 1.53 2.03
CA MET A 69 5.64 2.74 1.56
C MET A 69 4.88 2.45 0.27
N ILE A 70 3.61 2.86 0.23
CA ILE A 70 2.75 2.80 -0.94
C ILE A 70 2.24 4.19 -1.29
N THR A 71 1.94 4.40 -2.57
CA THR A 71 1.21 5.58 -3.05
C THR A 71 -0.13 5.15 -3.62
N LYS A 72 -1.18 5.86 -3.24
CA LYS A 72 -2.56 5.67 -3.71
C LYS A 72 -3.21 7.05 -3.91
N VAL A 73 -4.33 7.07 -4.61
CA VAL A 73 -5.20 8.26 -4.69
C VAL A 73 -5.97 8.48 -3.37
N PHE A 74 -6.61 9.63 -3.24
CA PHE A 74 -7.64 9.81 -2.23
C PHE A 74 -8.87 8.98 -2.60
N ASP A 75 -9.34 8.19 -1.66
CA ASP A 75 -10.49 7.30 -1.82
C ASP A 75 -11.19 7.14 -0.45
N LYS A 76 -12.23 6.30 -0.37
CA LYS A 76 -13.01 6.02 0.85
C LYS A 76 -12.16 5.54 2.03
N SER A 77 -11.07 4.80 1.81
CA SER A 77 -10.22 4.28 2.88
C SER A 77 -9.25 5.34 3.44
N SER A 78 -9.01 6.45 2.74
CA SER A 78 -8.10 7.51 3.20
C SER A 78 -8.40 8.06 4.61
N PRO A 79 -9.63 8.48 4.97
CA PRO A 79 -9.94 8.91 6.35
C PRO A 79 -9.73 7.81 7.39
N LEU A 80 -9.99 6.55 7.06
CA LEU A 80 -9.82 5.40 7.96
C LEU A 80 -8.33 5.10 8.21
N ILE A 81 -7.49 5.29 7.19
CA ILE A 81 -6.02 5.23 7.30
C ILE A 81 -5.50 6.32 8.24
N PHE A 82 -6.02 7.55 8.16
CA PHE A 82 -5.65 8.62 9.10
C PHE A 82 -6.07 8.29 10.53
N ASN A 83 -7.25 7.71 10.73
CA ASN A 83 -7.70 7.25 12.04
C ASN A 83 -6.79 6.15 12.60
N ALA A 84 -6.39 5.19 11.76
CA ALA A 84 -5.48 4.12 12.15
C ALA A 84 -4.10 4.68 12.56
N LEU A 85 -3.55 5.62 11.79
CA LEU A 85 -2.31 6.32 12.10
C LEU A 85 -2.40 7.07 13.44
N THR A 86 -3.39 7.94 13.59
CA THR A 86 -3.52 8.83 14.76
C THR A 86 -3.86 8.10 16.05
N SER A 87 -4.54 6.95 15.97
CA SER A 87 -4.86 6.12 17.13
C SER A 87 -3.82 5.05 17.43
N GLY A 88 -2.81 4.87 16.57
CA GLY A 88 -1.85 3.77 16.67
C GLY A 88 -2.51 2.40 16.53
N GLU A 89 -3.60 2.32 15.75
CA GLU A 89 -4.30 1.06 15.51
C GLU A 89 -3.37 0.06 14.82
N ARG A 90 -3.37 -1.18 15.32
CA ARG A 90 -2.72 -2.29 14.65
C ARG A 90 -3.59 -2.78 13.52
N LEU A 91 -2.97 -2.98 12.37
CA LEU A 91 -3.53 -3.65 11.22
C LEU A 91 -3.26 -5.14 11.39
N ALA A 92 -4.32 -5.92 11.62
CA ALA A 92 -4.23 -7.36 11.78
C ALA A 92 -3.60 -8.00 10.53
N LYS A 93 -3.97 -7.50 9.34
CA LYS A 93 -3.45 -7.98 8.07
C LYS A 93 -3.34 -6.85 7.05
N CYS A 94 -2.17 -6.74 6.42
CA CYS A 94 -1.97 -5.92 5.22
C CYS A 94 -1.52 -6.84 4.10
N ARG A 95 -2.31 -6.96 3.04
CA ARG A 95 -1.99 -7.87 1.93
C ARG A 95 -1.87 -7.08 0.64
N LEU A 96 -0.67 -7.08 0.07
CA LEU A 96 -0.33 -6.43 -1.18
C LEU A 96 -0.13 -7.48 -2.27
N GLU A 97 -1.00 -7.46 -3.26
CA GLU A 97 -1.01 -8.39 -4.39
C GLU A 97 -0.50 -7.73 -5.65
N TRP A 98 0.39 -8.43 -6.34
CA TRP A 98 1.00 -7.96 -7.57
C TRP A 98 0.45 -8.76 -8.74
N PHE A 99 -0.02 -8.04 -9.75
CA PHE A 99 -0.55 -8.62 -10.97
C PHE A 99 0.40 -8.39 -12.13
N ARG A 100 0.31 -9.24 -13.14
CA ARG A 100 0.99 -9.04 -14.41
C ARG A 100 0.13 -9.58 -15.54
N THR A 101 0.37 -9.11 -16.76
CA THR A 101 -0.23 -9.72 -17.95
C THR A 101 0.50 -11.03 -18.26
N SER A 102 -0.23 -12.14 -18.27
CA SER A 102 0.25 -13.45 -18.67
C SER A 102 0.54 -13.52 -20.18
N ALA A 103 1.16 -14.62 -20.63
CA ALA A 103 1.39 -14.85 -22.06
C ALA A 103 0.07 -14.96 -22.87
N THR A 104 -1.05 -15.30 -22.22
CA THR A 104 -2.37 -15.38 -22.84
C THR A 104 -3.14 -14.04 -22.82
N GLY A 105 -2.51 -12.96 -22.35
CA GLY A 105 -3.10 -11.62 -22.30
C GLY A 105 -4.03 -11.37 -21.10
N THR A 106 -4.12 -12.31 -20.16
CA THR A 106 -4.96 -12.18 -18.96
C THR A 106 -4.18 -11.58 -17.79
N GLN A 107 -4.83 -10.80 -16.92
CA GLN A 107 -4.20 -10.42 -15.65
C GLN A 107 -4.11 -11.64 -14.75
N GLU A 108 -2.92 -11.92 -14.23
CA GLU A 108 -2.68 -12.97 -13.25
C GLU A 108 -2.00 -12.40 -12.01
N HIS A 109 -2.49 -12.77 -10.84
CA HIS A 109 -1.79 -12.55 -9.58
C HIS A 109 -0.57 -13.48 -9.51
N TYR A 110 0.62 -12.92 -9.32
CA TYR A 110 1.87 -13.70 -9.35
C TYR A 110 2.72 -13.58 -8.09
N PHE A 111 2.47 -12.59 -7.23
CA PHE A 111 3.25 -12.35 -6.02
C PHE A 111 2.43 -11.64 -4.95
N THR A 112 2.61 -12.02 -3.69
CA THR A 112 1.97 -11.38 -2.54
C THR A 112 3.03 -10.97 -1.52
N ILE A 113 2.90 -9.77 -0.97
CA ILE A 113 3.54 -9.37 0.29
C ILE A 113 2.44 -9.29 1.35
N GLU A 114 2.61 -10.00 2.45
CA GLU A 114 1.69 -9.97 3.59
C GLU A 114 2.43 -9.46 4.83
N LEU A 115 1.83 -8.49 5.52
CA LEU A 115 2.28 -7.99 6.81
C LEU A 115 1.25 -8.34 7.86
N GLU A 116 1.73 -8.78 9.01
CA GLU A 116 0.92 -9.11 10.19
C GLU A 116 1.22 -8.09 11.30
N ASP A 117 0.19 -7.71 12.07
CA ASP A 117 0.29 -6.75 13.18
C ASP A 117 1.03 -5.44 12.83
N ALA A 118 0.86 -4.96 11.61
CA ALA A 118 1.51 -3.75 11.13
C ALA A 118 0.90 -2.50 11.77
N VAL A 119 1.68 -1.41 11.84
CA VAL A 119 1.19 -0.10 12.28
C VAL A 119 1.57 0.93 11.23
N ILE A 120 0.66 1.85 10.94
CA ILE A 120 0.93 2.97 10.04
C ILE A 120 1.79 3.99 10.79
N VAL A 121 2.94 4.32 10.23
CA VAL A 121 3.94 5.19 10.89
C VAL A 121 3.97 6.61 10.34
N ASP A 122 3.54 6.82 9.10
CA ASP A 122 3.51 8.12 8.43
C ASP A 122 2.52 8.10 7.26
N VAL A 123 1.87 9.24 6.98
CA VAL A 123 1.01 9.45 5.82
C VAL A 123 1.28 10.84 5.25
N GLN A 124 1.78 10.90 4.02
CA GLN A 124 2.07 12.15 3.32
C GLN A 124 1.02 12.40 2.24
N SER A 125 0.29 13.51 2.39
CA SER A 125 -0.71 13.96 1.43
C SER A 125 -0.20 15.15 0.63
N ARG A 126 -0.23 15.05 -0.70
CA ARG A 126 0.16 16.13 -1.60
C ARG A 126 -0.70 16.13 -2.85
N ILE A 127 -1.02 17.31 -3.35
CA ILE A 127 -1.57 17.54 -4.68
C ILE A 127 -0.48 18.23 -5.49
N LEU A 128 -0.27 17.80 -6.74
CA LEU A 128 0.68 18.48 -7.62
C LEU A 128 0.18 19.89 -7.92
N ASN A 129 1.07 20.88 -7.82
CA ASN A 129 0.71 22.29 -7.96
C ASN A 129 -0.08 22.55 -9.25
N CYS A 130 -1.21 23.24 -9.12
CA CYS A 130 -1.91 23.86 -10.23
C CYS A 130 -1.64 25.37 -10.18
N PRO A 131 -0.77 25.93 -11.04
CA PRO A 131 -0.58 27.38 -11.07
C PRO A 131 -1.87 28.03 -11.58
N ILE A 132 -2.51 28.83 -10.71
CA ILE A 132 -3.64 29.69 -11.09
C ILE A 132 -3.03 31.08 -11.34
N ASN A 133 -3.03 31.53 -12.60
CA ASN A 133 -2.85 32.95 -12.89
C ASN A 133 -4.17 33.63 -12.56
N LEU A 134 -4.15 34.60 -11.63
CA LEU A 134 -5.23 35.55 -11.40
C LEU A 134 -5.15 36.70 -12.40
#